data_AF-A0A944ZN25-F1
#
_entry.id   AF-A0A944ZN25-F1
#
_cell.length_a   1.000
_cell.length_b   1.000
_cell.length_c   1.000
_cell.angle_alpha   90.00
_cell.angle_beta   90.00
_cell.angle_gamma   90.00
#
_symmetry.space_group_name_H-M   'P 1'
#
loop_
_entity.id
_entity.type
_entity.pdbx_description
1 polymer ?
#
loop_
_entity_poly.entity_id
_entity_poly.type
_entity_poly.pdbx_seq_one_letter_code
_entity_poly.pdbx_strand_id
1 'polypeptide(L)'
;MTVDLTYLAWSAALCIVMWMPHVTARALAWGPSVAAGYPDDPPAVAKWITLAAKAHANMVENLPAFAALVLVAHVGGMANETTALGATLFFWGKLAHAVVHSLGIPWIRTGAFLVAWIGMVMIFLRIIGWM
;
A
#
# COMPACT_ATOMS: atom_id res chain seq x y z
N MET A 1 -7.43 5.46 -20.44
CA MET A 1 -7.53 5.33 -18.97
C MET A 1 -7.08 6.65 -18.35
N THR A 2 -7.76 7.18 -17.34
CA THR A 2 -7.26 8.38 -16.64
C THR A 2 -6.00 8.05 -15.83
N VAL A 3 -5.23 9.06 -15.48
CA VAL A 3 -4.02 8.90 -14.65
C VAL A 3 -4.38 8.27 -13.30
N ASP A 4 -5.51 8.68 -12.71
CA ASP A 4 -6.03 8.16 -11.44
C ASP A 4 -6.27 6.66 -11.49
N LEU A 5 -6.99 6.18 -12.52
CA LEU A 5 -7.26 4.76 -12.73
C LEU A 5 -5.99 3.96 -13.00
N THR A 6 -5.00 4.58 -13.65
CA THR A 6 -3.71 3.96 -13.93
C THR A 6 -2.96 3.72 -12.63
N TYR A 7 -2.92 4.70 -11.73
CA TYR A 7 -2.32 4.52 -10.42
C TYR A 7 -3.13 3.63 -9.49
N LEU A 8 -4.46 3.60 -9.61
CA LEU A 8 -5.27 2.58 -8.92
C LEU A 8 -4.88 1.17 -9.35
N ALA A 9 -4.73 0.92 -10.66
CA ALA A 9 -4.29 -0.37 -11.17
C ALA A 9 -2.88 -0.74 -10.66
N TRP A 10 -1.94 0.21 -10.69
CA TRP A 10 -0.58 -0.01 -10.16
C TRP A 10 -0.54 -0.22 -8.64
N SER A 11 -1.37 0.49 -7.87
CA SER A 11 -1.50 0.28 -6.43
C SER A 11 -2.10 -1.10 -6.11
N ALA A 12 -3.08 -1.54 -6.88
CA ALA A 12 -3.62 -2.91 -6.76
C ALA A 12 -2.54 -3.95 -7.08
N ALA A 13 -1.80 -3.76 -8.18
CA ALA A 13 -0.69 -4.64 -8.56
C ALA A 13 0.40 -4.68 -7.47
N LEU A 14 0.77 -3.53 -6.90
CA LEU A 14 1.71 -3.44 -5.78
C LEU A 14 1.21 -4.28 -4.60
N CYS A 15 -0.06 -4.12 -4.20
CA CYS A 15 -0.63 -4.90 -3.10
C CYS A 15 -0.57 -6.42 -3.38
N ILE A 16 -0.89 -6.85 -4.61
CA ILE A 16 -0.86 -8.26 -5.03
C ILE A 16 0.54 -8.88 -4.91
N VAL A 17 1.60 -8.11 -5.13
CA VAL A 17 2.98 -8.64 -5.07
C VAL A 17 3.63 -8.51 -3.70
N MET A 18 3.15 -7.61 -2.83
CA MET A 18 3.77 -7.31 -1.53
C MET A 18 3.80 -8.50 -0.56
N TRP A 19 2.93 -9.49 -0.73
CA TRP A 19 2.97 -10.70 0.09
C TRP A 19 4.15 -11.61 -0.22
N MET A 20 4.60 -11.63 -1.49
CA MET A 20 5.55 -12.62 -1.99
C MET A 20 6.86 -12.63 -1.19
N PRO A 21 7.54 -11.50 -0.93
CA PRO A 21 8.85 -11.54 -0.26
C PRO A 21 8.79 -12.08 1.17
N HIS A 22 7.78 -11.69 1.94
CA HIS A 22 7.73 -12.04 3.37
C HIS A 22 7.13 -13.42 3.61
N VAL A 23 6.20 -13.88 2.76
CA VAL A 23 5.69 -15.25 2.84
C VAL A 23 6.71 -16.25 2.34
N THR A 24 7.39 -15.99 1.22
CA THR A 24 8.43 -16.88 0.70
C THR A 24 9.60 -17.00 1.68
N ALA A 25 10.09 -15.88 2.22
CA ALA A 25 11.19 -15.91 3.20
C ALA A 25 10.81 -16.65 4.49
N ARG A 26 9.56 -16.52 4.96
CA ARG A 26 9.05 -17.30 6.09
C ARG A 26 8.96 -18.79 5.75
N ALA A 27 8.47 -19.15 4.57
CA ALA A 27 8.40 -20.55 4.13
C ALA A 27 9.78 -21.19 4.00
N LEU A 28 10.78 -20.45 3.53
CA LEU A 28 12.17 -20.90 3.49
C LEU A 28 12.78 -21.05 4.90
N ALA A 29 12.42 -20.16 5.83
CA ALA A 29 12.93 -20.20 7.20
C ALA A 29 12.31 -21.32 8.05
N TRP A 30 11.01 -21.59 7.89
CA TRP A 30 10.27 -22.56 8.72
C TRP A 30 10.13 -23.93 8.07
N GLY A 31 10.36 -24.02 6.76
CA GLY A 31 9.91 -25.15 5.95
C GLY A 31 8.45 -24.98 5.50
N PRO A 32 8.08 -25.45 4.29
CA PRO A 32 6.74 -25.23 3.72
C PRO A 32 5.59 -25.79 4.57
N SER A 33 5.78 -26.93 5.23
CA SER A 33 4.75 -27.57 6.05
C SER A 33 4.39 -26.75 7.29
N VAL A 34 5.40 -26.24 8.00
CA VAL A 34 5.21 -25.39 9.18
C VAL A 34 4.65 -24.03 8.78
N ALA A 35 5.14 -23.45 7.68
CA ALA A 35 4.68 -22.15 7.19
C ALA A 35 3.25 -22.15 6.65
N ALA A 36 2.75 -23.29 6.13
CA ALA A 36 1.36 -23.46 5.71
C ALA A 36 0.42 -23.83 6.87
N GLY A 37 0.97 -24.29 8.00
CA GLY A 37 0.20 -24.63 9.19
C GLY A 37 -0.07 -23.44 10.11
N TYR A 38 -0.58 -23.77 11.30
CA TYR A 38 -0.83 -22.84 12.40
C TYR A 38 -0.07 -23.31 13.64
N PRO A 39 1.27 -23.21 13.67
CA PRO A 39 2.06 -23.68 14.81
C PRO A 39 1.72 -22.87 16.07
N ASP A 40 1.48 -23.56 17.19
CA ASP A 40 1.26 -22.92 18.49
C ASP A 40 2.50 -22.16 18.97
N ASP A 41 3.69 -22.65 18.61
CA ASP A 41 4.99 -22.00 18.86
C ASP A 41 5.73 -21.74 17.54
N PRO A 42 5.44 -20.62 16.84
CA PRO A 42 6.03 -20.32 15.55
C PRO A 42 7.54 -20.02 15.69
N PRO A 43 8.41 -20.60 14.83
CA PRO A 43 9.84 -20.31 14.88
C PRO A 43 10.13 -18.82 14.64
N ALA A 44 11.21 -18.30 15.24
CA ALA A 44 11.62 -16.92 15.00
C ALA A 44 11.96 -16.67 13.52
N VAL A 45 11.62 -15.49 13.02
CA VAL A 45 11.98 -15.02 11.67
C VAL A 45 12.85 -13.77 11.76
N ALA A 46 13.62 -13.51 10.69
CA ALA A 46 14.36 -12.26 10.57
C ALA A 46 13.40 -11.05 10.68
N LYS A 47 13.83 -10.00 11.40
CA LYS A 47 13.01 -8.81 11.72
C LYS A 47 12.33 -8.20 10.49
N TRP A 48 13.02 -8.16 9.34
CA TRP A 48 12.50 -7.57 8.11
C TRP A 48 11.25 -8.31 7.57
N ILE A 49 11.13 -9.63 7.82
CA ILE A 49 9.99 -10.45 7.38
C ILE A 49 8.71 -9.98 8.08
N THR A 50 8.78 -9.78 9.40
CA THR A 50 7.67 -9.27 10.20
C THR A 50 7.31 -7.83 9.81
N LEU A 51 8.31 -6.99 9.53
CA LEU A 51 8.08 -5.61 9.10
C LEU A 51 7.47 -5.52 7.69
N ALA A 52 7.91 -6.36 6.76
CA ALA A 52 7.33 -6.46 5.43
C ALA A 52 5.88 -6.95 5.48
N ALA A 53 5.56 -7.90 6.36
CA ALA A 53 4.18 -8.34 6.60
C ALA A 53 3.30 -7.19 7.12
N LYS A 54 3.81 -6.39 8.08
CA LYS A 54 3.12 -5.18 8.57
C LYS A 54 2.95 -4.12 7.48
N ALA A 55 3.94 -3.96 6.60
CA ALA A 55 3.85 -3.05 5.45
C ALA A 55 2.76 -3.47 4.47
N HIS A 56 2.64 -4.78 4.22
CA HIS A 56 1.59 -5.34 3.38
C HIS A 56 0.20 -5.15 4.00
N ALA A 57 0.01 -5.46 5.29
CA ALA A 57 -1.25 -5.21 5.99
C ALA A 57 -1.69 -3.74 5.88
N ASN A 58 -0.75 -2.81 6.08
CA ASN A 58 -1.02 -1.38 5.93
C ASN A 58 -1.38 -0.97 4.48
N MET A 59 -0.89 -1.68 3.45
CA MET A 59 -1.33 -1.46 2.07
C MET A 59 -2.76 -1.97 1.86
N VAL A 60 -3.06 -3.17 2.34
CA VAL A 60 -4.39 -3.80 2.27
C VAL A 60 -5.47 -2.95 2.94
N GLU A 61 -5.16 -2.33 4.08
CA GLU A 61 -6.10 -1.47 4.81
C GLU A 61 -6.38 -0.14 4.08
N ASN A 62 -5.42 0.38 3.31
CA ASN A 62 -5.53 1.70 2.68
C ASN A 62 -6.07 1.63 1.25
N LEU A 63 -5.81 0.53 0.55
CA LEU A 63 -6.19 0.37 -0.85
C LEU A 63 -7.72 0.49 -1.08
N PRO A 64 -8.62 -0.05 -0.24
CA PRO A 64 -10.07 0.11 -0.45
C PRO A 64 -10.53 1.56 -0.39
N ALA A 65 -10.01 2.34 0.56
CA ALA A 65 -10.35 3.76 0.70
C ALA A 65 -9.86 4.56 -0.52
N PHE A 66 -8.61 4.32 -0.95
CA PHE A 66 -8.06 4.94 -2.15
C PHE A 66 -8.85 4.56 -3.41
N ALA A 67 -9.18 3.27 -3.57
CA ALA A 67 -9.98 2.77 -4.69
C ALA A 67 -11.36 3.42 -4.74
N ALA A 68 -12.05 3.52 -3.60
CA ALA A 68 -13.35 4.18 -3.53
C ALA A 68 -13.26 5.65 -3.99
N LEU A 69 -12.27 6.41 -3.52
CA LEU A 69 -12.07 7.80 -3.93
C LEU A 69 -11.82 7.94 -5.44
N VAL A 70 -10.90 7.14 -5.99
CA VAL A 70 -10.59 7.18 -7.43
C VAL A 70 -11.81 6.80 -8.28
N LEU A 71 -12.55 5.76 -7.89
CA LEU A 71 -13.74 5.31 -8.62
C LEU A 71 -14.88 6.34 -8.56
N VAL A 72 -15.11 6.97 -7.41
CA VAL A 72 -16.09 8.06 -7.27
C VAL A 72 -15.69 9.25 -8.15
N ALA A 73 -14.42 9.67 -8.13
CA ALA A 73 -13.93 10.75 -8.97
C ALA A 73 -14.10 10.43 -10.47
N HIS A 74 -13.83 9.17 -10.87
CA HIS A 74 -13.95 8.75 -12.25
C HIS A 74 -15.41 8.70 -12.73
N VAL A 75 -16.29 8.01 -12.00
CA VAL A 75 -17.71 7.85 -12.35
C VAL A 75 -18.45 9.19 -12.32
N GLY A 76 -18.08 10.07 -11.38
CA GLY A 76 -18.65 11.41 -11.28
C GLY A 76 -18.09 12.42 -12.28
N GLY A 77 -17.18 12.03 -13.17
CA GLY A 77 -16.56 12.96 -14.13
C GLY A 77 -15.71 14.06 -13.49
N MET A 78 -15.21 13.84 -12.26
CA MET A 78 -14.44 14.80 -11.47
C MET A 78 -12.92 14.60 -11.57
N ALA A 79 -12.47 13.57 -12.30
CA ALA A 79 -11.06 13.31 -12.54
C ALA A 79 -10.37 14.51 -13.24
N ASN A 80 -9.31 15.02 -12.64
CA ASN A 80 -8.54 16.17 -13.13
C ASN A 80 -7.07 16.09 -12.69
N GLU A 81 -6.32 17.18 -12.87
CA GLU A 81 -4.91 17.27 -12.47
C GLU A 81 -4.71 17.08 -10.95
N THR A 82 -5.63 17.59 -10.12
CA THR A 82 -5.57 17.45 -8.66
C THR A 82 -5.74 15.99 -8.23
N THR A 83 -6.73 15.29 -8.79
CA THR A 83 -6.93 13.87 -8.48
C THR A 83 -5.76 13.03 -9.01
N ALA A 84 -5.23 13.38 -10.19
CA ALA A 84 -4.09 12.68 -10.80
C ALA A 84 -2.82 12.82 -9.94
N LEU A 85 -2.56 14.02 -9.42
CA LEU A 85 -1.49 14.26 -8.46
C LEU A 85 -1.71 13.46 -7.17
N GLY A 86 -2.93 13.48 -6.62
CA GLY A 86 -3.27 12.71 -5.42
C GLY A 86 -3.04 11.21 -5.58
N ALA A 87 -3.42 10.65 -6.74
CA ALA A 87 -3.21 9.24 -7.07
C ALA A 87 -1.72 8.90 -7.25
N THR A 88 -0.96 9.80 -7.85
CA THR A 88 0.51 9.67 -8.00
C THR A 88 1.18 9.63 -6.63
N LEU A 89 0.83 10.56 -5.73
CA LEU A 89 1.36 10.63 -4.37
C LEU A 89 1.01 9.38 -3.57
N PHE A 90 -0.21 8.87 -3.70
CA PHE A 90 -0.61 7.62 -3.06
C PHE A 90 0.28 6.47 -3.50
N PHE A 91 0.41 6.23 -4.80
CA PHE A 91 1.19 5.10 -5.30
C PHE A 91 2.66 5.16 -4.86
N TRP A 92 3.35 6.27 -5.13
CA TRP A 92 4.77 6.40 -4.80
C TRP A 92 5.02 6.46 -3.29
N GLY A 93 4.13 7.09 -2.52
CA GLY A 93 4.18 7.09 -1.06
C GLY A 93 4.04 5.68 -0.49
N LYS A 94 3.12 4.84 -1.01
CA LYS A 94 2.96 3.45 -0.57
C LYS A 94 4.11 2.56 -1.01
N LEU A 95 4.68 2.76 -2.20
CA LEU A 95 5.87 2.05 -2.66
C LEU A 95 7.08 2.37 -1.77
N ALA A 96 7.34 3.66 -1.52
CA ALA A 96 8.41 4.09 -0.63
C ALA A 96 8.19 3.58 0.81
N HIS A 97 6.96 3.68 1.33
CA HIS A 97 6.60 3.14 2.64
C HIS A 97 6.88 1.64 2.72
N ALA A 98 6.48 0.86 1.71
CA ALA A 98 6.70 -0.58 1.67
C ALA A 98 8.19 -0.95 1.80
N VAL A 99 9.04 -0.29 1.01
CA VAL A 99 10.48 -0.52 1.00
C VAL A 99 11.11 -0.10 2.33
N VAL A 100 10.90 1.15 2.75
CA VAL A 100 11.51 1.74 3.94
C VAL A 100 11.04 1.06 5.22
N HIS A 101 9.76 0.66 5.29
CA HIS A 101 9.24 -0.07 6.44
C HIS A 101 9.89 -1.44 6.56
N SER A 102 10.03 -2.16 5.45
CA SER A 102 10.65 -3.49 5.42
C SER A 102 12.12 -3.44 5.84
N LEU A 103 12.84 -2.36 5.49
CA LEU A 103 14.21 -2.10 5.93
C LEU A 103 14.31 -1.66 7.41
N GLY A 104 13.18 -1.35 8.06
CA GLY A 104 13.15 -0.96 9.47
C GLY A 104 13.67 0.46 9.74
N ILE A 105 13.63 1.35 8.75
CA ILE A 105 14.10 2.73 8.88
C ILE A 105 12.96 3.59 9.46
N PRO A 106 13.08 4.07 10.71
CA PRO A 106 12.03 4.88 11.34
C PRO A 106 11.93 6.27 10.69
N TRP A 107 10.83 6.97 10.95
CA TRP A 107 10.51 8.33 10.49
C TRP A 107 10.33 8.50 8.98
N ILE A 108 11.25 8.00 8.15
CA ILE A 108 11.11 8.01 6.69
C ILE A 108 9.86 7.24 6.27
N ARG A 109 9.61 6.08 6.91
CA ARG A 109 8.36 5.33 6.73
C ARG A 109 7.14 6.21 6.96
N THR A 110 7.13 6.95 8.07
CA THR A 110 6.00 7.78 8.48
C THR A 110 5.79 8.92 7.49
N GLY A 111 6.87 9.56 7.02
CA GLY A 111 6.80 10.56 5.97
C GLY A 111 6.22 10.01 4.67
N ALA A 112 6.67 8.84 4.22
CA ALA A 112 6.14 8.18 3.02
C ALA A 112 4.65 7.83 3.15
N PHE A 113 4.22 7.35 4.32
CA PHE A 113 2.81 7.14 4.62
C PHE A 113 2.02 8.45 4.56
N LEU A 114 2.54 9.52 5.15
CA LEU A 114 1.88 10.83 5.17
C LEU A 114 1.71 11.38 3.76
N VAL A 115 2.70 11.22 2.88
CA VAL A 115 2.60 11.59 1.46
C VAL A 115 1.45 10.85 0.78
N ALA A 116 1.33 9.54 1.00
CA ALA A 116 0.23 8.77 0.43
C ALA A 116 -1.14 9.19 0.99
N TRP A 117 -1.20 9.49 2.29
CA TRP A 117 -2.41 9.97 2.95
C TRP A 117 -2.84 11.34 2.43
N ILE A 118 -1.91 12.28 2.25
CA ILE A 118 -2.18 13.59 1.64
C ILE A 118 -2.77 13.40 0.24
N GLY A 119 -2.25 12.46 -0.54
CA GLY A 119 -2.80 12.15 -1.87
C GLY A 119 -4.28 11.74 -1.83
N MET A 120 -4.69 10.91 -0.87
CA MET A 120 -6.10 10.57 -0.67
C MET A 120 -6.94 11.77 -0.25
N VAL A 121 -6.43 12.61 0.66
CA VAL A 121 -7.13 13.83 1.09
C VAL A 121 -7.34 14.79 -0.07
N MET A 122 -6.36 14.97 -0.95
CA MET A 122 -6.50 15.80 -2.16
C MET A 122 -7.62 15.32 -3.07
N ILE A 123 -7.70 14.01 -3.33
CA ILE A 123 -8.78 13.42 -4.14
C ILE A 123 -10.13 13.66 -3.45
N PHE A 124 -10.22 13.43 -2.14
CA PHE A 124 -11.43 13.66 -1.37
C PHE A 124 -11.90 15.12 -1.41
N LEU A 125 -11.01 16.09 -1.15
CA LEU A 125 -11.30 17.52 -1.18
C LEU A 125 -11.79 17.96 -2.56
N ARG A 126 -11.22 17.40 -3.62
CA ARG A 126 -11.65 17.63 -4.99
C ARG A 126 -13.05 17.08 -5.28
N ILE A 127 -13.39 15.90 -4.74
CA ILE A 127 -14.73 15.29 -4.87
C ILE A 127 -15.81 16.14 -4.20
N ILE A 128 -15.52 16.73 -3.03
CA ILE A 128 -16.49 17.55 -2.29
C ILE A 128 -16.52 19.03 -2.74
N GLY A 129 -15.74 19.40 -3.75
CA GLY A 129 -15.74 20.73 -4.35
C GLY A 129 -14.99 21.81 -3.57
N TRP A 130 -14.06 21.42 -2.70
CA TRP A 130 -13.22 22.38 -1.94
C TRP A 130 -11.92 22.76 -2.68
N MET A 131 -11.58 22.00 -3.71
CA MET A 131 -10.49 22.19 -4.67
C MET A 131 -11.00 21.75 -6.04
#